data_AF-A0A5Q0BRJ9-F1
#
_entry.id   AF-A0A5Q0BRJ9-F1
#
_cell.length_a   1.000
_cell.length_b   1.000
_cell.length_c   1.000
_cell.angle_alpha   90.00
_cell.angle_beta   90.00
_cell.angle_gamma   90.00
#
_symmetry.space_group_name_H-M   'P 1'
#
loop_
_entity.id
_entity.type
_entity.pdbx_description
1 polymer ?
#
loop_
_entity_poly.entity_id
_entity_poly.type
_entity_poly.pdbx_seq_one_letter_code
_entity_poly.pdbx_strand_id
1 'polypeptide(L)'
;MTEKILILGIGNILWADEGFGVRAVQALQQGFDFPENVSLVDGGTQGLGLIPYVQEADTLVILDAVDFHLPPGSLVELSNDAVPAYFGAKKMSLHQVSFQEVLALSELLGKRPENLYLVGVQPELLEDYGGSLTATVRAQLEPAMQRVLAYLQTHAISARRKQEDPGVSGDALALANYELQRPAPDAACRIGDARFLNLREAGHSCA
;
A
#
# COMPACT_ATOMS: atom_id res chain seq x y z
N MET A 1 12.25 15.81 21.83
CA MET A 1 11.10 14.93 21.54
C MET A 1 11.64 13.74 20.77
N THR A 2 11.09 12.55 20.98
CA THR A 2 11.46 11.36 20.19
C THR A 2 10.84 11.49 18.80
N GLU A 3 11.64 11.26 17.74
CA GLU A 3 11.19 11.32 16.34
C GLU A 3 9.98 10.41 16.12
N LYS A 4 8.90 10.94 15.54
CA LYS A 4 7.69 10.20 15.20
C LYS A 4 7.79 9.64 13.78
N ILE A 5 7.64 8.32 13.65
CA ILE A 5 7.66 7.64 12.35
C ILE A 5 6.28 7.08 12.01
N LEU A 6 5.85 7.34 10.79
CA LEU A 6 4.66 6.74 10.20
C LEU A 6 5.04 5.81 9.06
N ILE A 7 4.64 4.54 9.14
CA ILE A 7 4.69 3.58 8.04
C ILE A 7 3.27 3.46 7.48
N LEU A 8 3.09 3.87 6.24
CA LEU A 8 1.79 4.02 5.59
C LEU A 8 1.69 3.10 4.39
N GLY A 9 0.69 2.21 4.41
CA GLY A 9 0.36 1.34 3.29
C GLY A 9 -0.75 1.97 2.48
N ILE A 10 -0.51 2.25 1.20
CA ILE A 10 -1.49 2.83 0.29
C ILE A 10 -1.90 1.76 -0.72
N GLY A 11 -3.17 1.80 -1.13
CA GLY A 11 -3.66 0.94 -2.19
C GLY A 11 -5.04 0.36 -1.91
N ASN A 12 -5.53 -0.43 -2.86
CA ASN A 12 -6.85 -1.05 -2.78
C ASN A 12 -6.72 -2.57 -2.80
N ILE A 13 -6.98 -3.18 -1.65
CA ILE A 13 -6.92 -4.65 -1.48
C ILE A 13 -7.88 -5.42 -2.39
N LEU A 14 -8.88 -4.75 -2.98
CA LEU A 14 -9.85 -5.34 -3.89
C LEU A 14 -9.38 -5.32 -5.35
N TRP A 15 -8.22 -4.73 -5.68
CA TRP A 15 -7.75 -4.53 -7.06
C TRP A 15 -6.38 -5.18 -7.27
N ALA A 16 -6.33 -6.50 -7.18
CA ALA A 16 -5.12 -7.31 -7.37
C ALA A 16 -3.84 -6.69 -6.74
N ASP A 17 -2.83 -6.34 -7.55
CA ASP A 17 -1.55 -5.83 -7.07
C ASP A 17 -1.64 -4.43 -6.47
N GLU A 18 -2.70 -3.66 -6.74
CA GLU A 18 -2.97 -2.37 -6.08
C GLU A 18 -3.04 -2.53 -4.55
N GLY A 19 -3.38 -3.72 -4.06
CA GLY A 19 -3.41 -4.01 -2.63
C GLY A 19 -2.04 -4.09 -1.95
N PHE A 20 -0.93 -4.05 -2.69
CA PHE A 20 0.40 -4.37 -2.15
C PHE A 20 0.77 -3.55 -0.92
N GLY A 21 0.61 -2.23 -0.96
CA GLY A 21 1.05 -1.35 0.12
C GLY A 21 0.34 -1.67 1.44
N VAL A 22 -0.98 -1.84 1.36
CA VAL A 22 -1.81 -2.28 2.49
C VAL A 22 -1.38 -3.66 3.00
N ARG A 23 -1.18 -4.64 2.10
CA ARG A 23 -0.76 -5.99 2.48
C ARG A 23 0.61 -6.02 3.14
N ALA A 24 1.54 -5.18 2.70
CA ALA A 24 2.87 -5.05 3.29
C ALA A 24 2.81 -4.48 4.71
N VAL A 25 1.99 -3.45 4.96
CA VAL A 25 1.80 -2.91 6.32
C VAL A 25 1.13 -3.93 7.24
N GLN A 26 0.10 -4.62 6.77
CA GLN A 26 -0.54 -5.69 7.53
C GLN A 26 0.46 -6.80 7.91
N ALA A 27 1.35 -7.17 6.98
CA ALA A 27 2.40 -8.15 7.24
C ALA A 27 3.43 -7.65 8.26
N LEU A 28 3.84 -6.37 8.21
CA LEU A 28 4.71 -5.76 9.23
C LEU A 28 4.05 -5.78 10.61
N GLN A 29 2.78 -5.38 10.70
CA GLN A 29 2.02 -5.38 11.95
C GLN A 29 1.90 -6.79 12.55
N GLN A 30 1.74 -7.82 11.72
CA GLN A 30 1.64 -9.21 12.15
C GLN A 30 3.00 -9.79 12.56
N GLY A 31 4.07 -9.46 11.84
CA GLY A 31 5.40 -10.06 12.02
C GLY A 31 6.26 -9.40 13.09
N PHE A 32 5.99 -8.14 13.44
CA PHE A 32 6.91 -7.33 14.25
C PHE A 32 6.20 -6.46 15.29
N ASP A 33 6.89 -6.27 16.42
CA ASP A 33 6.61 -5.24 17.42
C ASP A 33 7.52 -4.03 17.15
N PHE A 34 6.92 -2.84 17.19
CA PHE A 34 7.62 -1.57 16.99
C PHE A 34 7.58 -0.73 18.27
N PRO A 35 8.56 0.16 18.50
CA PRO A 35 8.53 1.09 19.63
C PRO A 35 7.37 2.10 19.50
N GLU A 36 6.98 2.72 20.60
CA GLU A 36 5.80 3.60 20.69
C GLU A 36 5.82 4.80 19.74
N ASN A 37 7.01 5.24 19.30
CA ASN A 37 7.17 6.35 18.36
C ASN A 37 6.97 5.96 16.89
N VAL A 38 6.69 4.68 16.60
CA VAL A 38 6.44 4.18 15.24
C VAL A 38 4.97 3.74 15.12
N SER A 39 4.25 4.37 14.20
CA SER A 39 2.86 4.03 13.87
C SER A 39 2.78 3.35 12.52
N LEU A 40 1.98 2.28 12.43
CA LEU A 40 1.71 1.56 11.18
C LEU A 40 0.24 1.78 10.82
N VAL A 41 -0.02 2.38 9.66
CA VAL A 41 -1.38 2.74 9.22
C VAL A 41 -1.69 2.09 7.87
N ASP A 42 -2.82 1.41 7.82
CA ASP A 42 -3.50 1.06 6.57
C ASP A 42 -4.21 2.32 6.05
N GLY A 43 -3.58 2.97 5.07
CA GLY A 43 -4.09 4.17 4.45
C GLY A 43 -5.14 3.91 3.37
N GLY A 44 -5.25 2.66 2.91
CA GLY A 44 -6.14 2.26 1.82
C GLY A 44 -6.16 3.28 0.68
N THR A 45 -7.36 3.78 0.38
CA THR A 45 -7.62 4.83 -0.61
C THR A 45 -8.14 6.13 0.03
N GLN A 46 -7.75 6.45 1.27
CA GLN A 46 -8.36 7.53 2.06
C GLN A 46 -8.05 8.96 1.58
N GLY A 47 -7.06 9.14 0.70
CA GLY A 47 -6.70 10.46 0.15
C GLY A 47 -6.48 11.51 1.24
N LEU A 48 -7.20 12.65 1.16
CA LEU A 48 -7.07 13.78 2.10
C LEU A 48 -7.30 13.42 3.57
N GLY A 49 -7.99 12.32 3.88
CA GLY A 49 -8.13 11.81 5.25
C GLY A 49 -6.80 11.43 5.91
N LEU A 50 -5.74 11.29 5.12
CA LEU A 50 -4.39 10.95 5.59
C LEU A 50 -3.60 12.17 6.11
N ILE A 51 -4.05 13.40 5.85
CA ILE A 51 -3.35 14.64 6.25
C ILE A 51 -2.99 14.65 7.75
N PRO A 52 -3.90 14.34 8.70
CA PRO A 52 -3.56 14.38 10.13
C PRO A 52 -2.39 13.44 10.48
N TYR A 53 -2.38 12.24 9.92
CA TYR A 53 -1.32 11.27 10.14
C TYR A 53 0.02 11.75 9.57
N VAL A 54 0.00 12.27 8.34
CA VAL A 54 1.18 12.81 7.66
C VAL A 54 1.75 14.01 8.41
N GLN A 55 0.89 14.91 8.90
CA GLN A 55 1.33 16.07 9.68
C GLN A 55 1.90 15.67 11.04
N GLU A 56 1.46 14.58 11.65
CA GLU A 56 2.02 14.15 12.94
C GLU A 56 3.41 13.52 12.85
N ALA A 57 3.78 13.01 11.68
CA ALA A 57 5.04 12.32 11.46
C ALA A 57 6.21 13.29 11.19
N ASP A 58 7.37 12.96 11.75
CA ASP A 58 8.65 13.57 11.40
C ASP A 58 9.28 12.78 10.22
N THR A 59 9.09 11.46 10.18
CA THR A 59 9.51 10.58 9.09
C THR A 59 8.33 9.77 8.55
N LEU A 60 8.13 9.78 7.23
CA LEU A 60 7.06 9.05 6.55
C LEU A 60 7.65 7.99 5.61
N VAL A 61 7.32 6.73 5.89
CA VAL A 61 7.62 5.57 5.07
C VAL A 61 6.35 5.13 4.34
N ILE A 62 6.40 5.01 3.02
CA ILE A 62 5.25 4.68 2.17
C ILE A 62 5.51 3.32 1.51
N LEU A 63 4.50 2.46 1.53
CA LEU A 63 4.44 1.22 0.77
C LEU A 63 3.31 1.33 -0.24
N ASP A 64 3.59 1.09 -1.53
CA ASP A 64 2.60 1.26 -2.60
C ASP A 64 2.91 0.37 -3.83
N ALA A 65 1.89 0.05 -4.63
CA ALA A 65 2.05 -0.52 -5.96
C ALA A 65 2.11 0.60 -7.00
N VAL A 66 3.23 0.70 -7.69
CA VAL A 66 3.56 1.87 -8.51
C VAL A 66 4.05 1.39 -9.88
N ASP A 67 3.46 1.90 -10.96
CA ASP A 67 3.95 1.61 -12.31
C ASP A 67 5.23 2.40 -12.58
N PHE A 68 6.37 1.72 -12.49
CA PHE A 68 7.70 2.21 -12.80
C PHE A 68 8.09 2.02 -14.27
N HIS A 69 7.27 1.33 -15.07
CA HIS A 69 7.61 0.79 -16.38
C HIS A 69 8.85 -0.13 -16.33
N LEU A 70 8.94 -0.90 -15.26
CA LEU A 70 9.95 -1.94 -15.05
C LEU A 70 9.32 -3.33 -15.22
N PRO A 71 10.12 -4.42 -15.18
CA PRO A 71 9.57 -5.78 -15.12
C PRO A 71 8.68 -5.96 -13.88
N PRO A 72 7.54 -6.67 -13.96
CA PRO A 72 6.69 -6.96 -12.82
C PRO A 72 7.45 -7.53 -11.61
N GLY A 73 7.08 -7.10 -10.41
CA GLY A 73 7.77 -7.43 -9.16
C GLY A 73 9.09 -6.67 -8.92
N SER A 74 9.52 -5.81 -9.86
CA SER A 74 10.65 -4.92 -9.60
C SER A 74 10.34 -4.01 -8.43
N LEU A 75 11.32 -3.85 -7.55
CA LEU A 75 11.12 -3.29 -6.24
C LEU A 75 12.01 -2.04 -6.15
N VAL A 76 11.41 -0.86 -6.02
CA VAL A 76 12.07 0.46 -6.12
C VAL A 76 12.02 1.19 -4.78
N GLU A 77 13.11 1.87 -4.45
CA GLU A 77 13.23 2.69 -3.24
C GLU A 77 13.50 4.15 -3.65
N LEU A 78 12.73 5.09 -3.10
CA LEU A 78 12.93 6.53 -3.31
C LEU A 78 12.98 7.25 -1.96
N SER A 79 13.77 8.31 -1.87
CA SER A 79 13.90 9.10 -0.64
C SER A 79 13.72 10.60 -0.91
N ASN A 80 13.12 11.29 0.06
CA ASN A 80 12.97 12.74 0.10
C ASN A 80 12.39 13.30 -1.20
N ASP A 81 13.10 14.20 -1.87
CA ASP A 81 12.61 14.89 -3.08
C ASP A 81 12.31 13.96 -4.25
N ALA A 82 12.91 12.76 -4.27
CA ALA A 82 12.59 11.76 -5.29
C ALA A 82 11.16 11.21 -5.15
N VAL A 83 10.58 11.22 -3.94
CA VAL A 83 9.23 10.72 -3.67
C VAL A 83 8.15 11.61 -4.32
N PRO A 84 8.03 12.93 -3.99
CA PRO A 84 7.02 13.78 -4.61
C PRO A 84 7.27 14.01 -6.11
N ALA A 85 8.54 14.02 -6.55
CA ALA A 85 8.86 14.08 -7.97
C ALA A 85 8.31 12.88 -8.73
N TYR A 86 8.27 11.70 -8.10
CA TYR A 86 7.69 10.50 -8.69
C TYR A 86 6.16 10.58 -8.77
N PHE A 87 5.51 11.06 -7.70
CA PHE A 87 4.05 11.22 -7.71
C PHE A 87 3.57 12.29 -8.72
N GLY A 88 4.34 13.35 -8.95
CA GLY A 88 3.94 14.46 -9.82
C GLY A 88 4.20 14.30 -11.32
N ALA A 89 5.00 13.30 -11.74
CA ALA A 89 5.52 13.25 -13.12
C ALA A 89 4.77 12.32 -14.08
N LYS A 90 3.84 11.46 -13.61
CA LYS A 90 3.29 10.36 -14.43
C LYS A 90 1.77 10.23 -14.34
N LYS A 91 1.17 9.56 -15.32
CA LYS A 91 -0.23 9.09 -15.26
C LYS A 91 -0.32 8.08 -14.12
N MET A 92 -0.92 8.50 -13.02
CA MET A 92 -1.00 7.70 -11.79
C MET A 92 -2.43 7.22 -11.55
N SER A 93 -2.57 6.24 -10.66
CA SER A 93 -3.89 5.84 -10.16
C SER A 93 -4.54 6.98 -9.36
N LEU A 94 -5.87 6.95 -9.20
CA LEU A 94 -6.61 8.04 -8.52
C LEU A 94 -6.13 8.29 -7.09
N HIS A 95 -5.76 7.24 -6.37
CA HIS A 95 -5.28 7.31 -4.99
C HIS A 95 -3.82 7.80 -4.90
N GLN A 96 -2.99 7.55 -5.93
CA GLN A 96 -1.65 8.13 -6.01
C GLN A 96 -1.68 9.64 -6.30
N VAL A 97 -2.56 10.09 -7.19
CA VAL A 97 -2.82 11.53 -7.40
C VAL A 97 -3.28 12.17 -6.07
N SER A 98 -4.19 11.50 -5.36
CA SER A 98 -4.66 11.99 -4.07
C SER A 98 -3.56 12.08 -3.00
N PHE A 99 -2.52 11.24 -3.07
CA PHE A 99 -1.44 11.28 -2.08
C PHE A 99 -0.45 12.41 -2.32
N GLN A 100 -0.20 12.80 -3.57
CA GLN A 100 0.53 14.03 -3.86
C GLN A 100 -0.19 15.26 -3.28
N GLU A 101 -1.51 15.30 -3.42
CA GLU A 101 -2.34 16.36 -2.83
C GLU A 101 -2.23 16.36 -1.30
N VAL A 102 -2.21 15.19 -0.65
CA VAL A 102 -1.97 15.06 0.80
C VAL A 102 -0.64 15.71 1.21
N LEU A 103 0.46 15.39 0.50
CA LEU A 103 1.78 15.97 0.81
C LEU A 103 1.78 17.49 0.61
N ALA A 104 1.24 17.97 -0.52
CA ALA A 104 1.21 19.40 -0.83
C ALA A 104 0.32 20.19 0.14
N LEU A 105 -0.85 19.66 0.50
CA LEU A 105 -1.75 20.31 1.45
C LEU A 105 -1.21 20.27 2.88
N SER A 106 -0.55 19.18 3.29
CA SER A 106 0.08 19.12 4.60
C SER A 106 1.13 20.22 4.76
N GLU A 107 1.97 20.42 3.73
CA GLU A 107 2.96 21.49 3.66
C GLU A 107 2.30 22.89 3.68
N LEU A 108 1.25 23.10 2.89
CA LEU A 108 0.48 24.37 2.88
C LEU A 108 -0.14 24.68 4.25
N LEU A 109 -0.59 23.66 4.97
CA LEU A 109 -1.13 23.75 6.33
C LEU A 109 -0.04 23.86 7.39
N GLY A 110 1.23 23.99 6.99
CA GLY A 110 2.35 24.36 7.84
C GLY A 110 3.11 23.19 8.46
N LYS A 111 2.84 21.94 8.07
CA LYS A 111 3.57 20.78 8.59
C LYS A 111 3.72 19.66 7.57
N ARG A 112 4.95 19.25 7.32
CA ARG A 112 5.32 18.13 6.44
C ARG A 112 6.39 17.29 7.14
N PRO A 113 6.43 15.96 6.92
CA PRO A 113 7.55 15.14 7.37
C PRO A 113 8.88 15.63 6.82
N GLU A 114 9.91 15.64 7.68
CA GLU A 114 11.28 16.01 7.33
C GLU A 114 11.91 14.96 6.41
N ASN A 115 11.63 13.68 6.68
CA ASN A 115 12.11 12.56 5.88
C ASN A 115 10.95 11.85 5.18
N LEU A 116 11.14 11.57 3.89
CA LEU A 116 10.22 10.75 3.10
C LEU A 116 10.97 9.54 2.58
N TYR A 117 10.33 8.38 2.60
CA TYR A 117 10.87 7.16 2.01
C TYR A 117 9.73 6.35 1.39
N LEU A 118 9.92 5.87 0.17
CA LEU A 118 8.95 5.05 -0.55
C LEU A 118 9.60 3.71 -0.88
N VAL A 119 8.92 2.61 -0.58
CA VAL A 119 9.19 1.28 -1.10
C VAL A 119 8.03 0.89 -2.01
N GLY A 120 8.25 1.02 -3.32
CA GLY A 120 7.24 0.71 -4.33
C GLY A 120 7.52 -0.61 -5.04
N VAL A 121 6.48 -1.34 -5.40
CA VAL A 121 6.57 -2.51 -6.28
C VAL A 121 5.96 -2.22 -7.65
N GLN A 122 6.62 -2.68 -8.72
CA GLN A 122 6.03 -2.72 -10.05
C GLN A 122 4.92 -3.79 -10.09
N PRO A 123 3.66 -3.41 -10.34
CA PRO A 123 2.57 -4.37 -10.45
C PRO A 123 2.68 -5.22 -11.72
N GLU A 124 2.14 -6.44 -11.65
CA GLU A 124 1.89 -7.31 -12.80
C GLU A 124 0.45 -7.11 -13.32
N LEU A 125 -0.52 -6.99 -12.41
CA LEU A 125 -1.93 -6.86 -12.71
C LEU A 125 -2.61 -5.88 -11.76
N LEU A 126 -3.19 -4.81 -12.31
CA LEU A 126 -3.97 -3.82 -11.57
C LEU A 126 -5.48 -3.94 -11.80
N GLU A 127 -5.89 -4.38 -13.00
CA GLU A 127 -7.31 -4.40 -13.43
C GLU A 127 -7.96 -5.77 -13.15
N ASP A 128 -8.10 -6.14 -11.87
CA ASP A 128 -8.84 -7.34 -11.45
C ASP A 128 -9.60 -7.10 -10.15
N TYR A 129 -10.88 -6.73 -10.27
CA TYR A 129 -11.74 -6.44 -9.13
C TYR A 129 -12.10 -7.71 -8.34
N GLY A 130 -11.89 -7.69 -7.04
CA GLY A 130 -11.91 -8.88 -6.17
C GLY A 130 -10.70 -9.81 -6.39
N GLY A 131 -9.71 -9.36 -7.16
CA GLY A 131 -8.41 -9.98 -7.33
C GLY A 131 -7.61 -9.98 -6.04
N SER A 132 -6.55 -10.77 -5.99
CA SER A 132 -5.53 -10.77 -4.92
C SER A 132 -4.19 -10.48 -5.58
N LEU A 133 -3.14 -10.27 -4.78
CA LEU A 133 -1.80 -10.09 -5.29
C LEU A 133 -1.43 -11.26 -6.22
N THR A 134 -0.85 -10.92 -7.37
CA THR A 134 -0.19 -11.90 -8.25
C THR A 134 0.92 -12.60 -7.49
N ALA A 135 1.28 -13.82 -7.92
CA ALA A 135 2.37 -14.56 -7.28
C ALA A 135 3.69 -13.77 -7.30
N THR A 136 3.93 -13.05 -8.41
CA THR A 136 5.09 -12.18 -8.63
C THR A 136 5.17 -11.07 -7.58
N VAL A 137 4.09 -10.31 -7.37
CA VAL A 137 4.05 -9.20 -6.41
C VAL A 137 3.96 -9.69 -4.96
N ARG A 138 3.20 -10.76 -4.70
CA ARG A 138 3.14 -11.41 -3.38
C ARG A 138 4.52 -11.82 -2.89
N ALA A 139 5.38 -12.35 -3.76
CA ALA A 139 6.75 -12.72 -3.41
C ALA A 139 7.61 -11.53 -2.95
N GLN A 140 7.20 -10.29 -3.26
CA GLN A 140 7.91 -9.07 -2.87
C GLN A 140 7.50 -8.51 -1.50
N LEU A 141 6.47 -9.07 -0.83
CA LEU A 141 6.07 -8.61 0.50
C LEU A 141 7.24 -8.68 1.49
N GLU A 142 7.87 -9.84 1.62
CA GLU A 142 9.00 -10.03 2.54
C GLU A 142 10.22 -9.15 2.17
N PRO A 143 10.70 -9.11 0.91
CA PRO A 143 11.74 -8.16 0.50
C PRO A 143 11.42 -6.69 0.79
N ALA A 144 10.18 -6.24 0.59
CA ALA A 144 9.78 -4.87 0.88
C ALA A 144 9.78 -4.57 2.38
N MET A 145 9.29 -5.50 3.20
CA MET A 145 9.38 -5.39 4.66
C MET A 145 10.83 -5.27 5.13
N GLN A 146 11.74 -6.06 4.55
CA GLN A 146 13.16 -6.00 4.90
C GLN A 146 13.78 -4.64 4.57
N ARG A 147 13.39 -3.99 3.47
CA ARG A 147 13.83 -2.64 3.12
C ARG A 147 13.33 -1.60 4.08
N VAL A 148 12.05 -1.67 4.47
CA VAL A 148 11.48 -0.80 5.51
C VAL A 148 12.23 -0.97 6.82
N LEU A 149 12.47 -2.21 7.26
CA LEU A 149 13.21 -2.49 8.49
C LEU A 149 14.67 -1.99 8.42
N ALA A 150 15.33 -2.16 7.28
CA ALA A 150 16.68 -1.64 7.06
C ALA A 150 16.72 -0.11 7.09
N TYR A 151 15.72 0.55 6.49
CA TYR A 151 15.58 2.00 6.57
C TYR A 151 15.36 2.47 8.01
N LEU A 152 14.49 1.82 8.79
CA LEU A 152 14.29 2.19 10.19
C LEU A 152 15.57 2.05 11.04
N GLN A 153 16.44 1.09 10.71
CA GLN A 153 17.73 0.95 11.39
C GLN A 153 18.65 2.16 11.16
N THR A 154 18.56 2.84 10.02
CA THR A 154 19.34 4.07 9.78
C THR A 154 18.85 5.24 10.64
N HIS A 155 17.58 5.18 11.09
CA HIS A 155 16.97 6.07 12.08
C HIS A 155 17.13 5.57 13.53
N ALA A 156 18.03 4.61 13.77
CA ALA A 156 18.25 3.98 15.08
C ALA A 156 16.99 3.34 15.71
N ILE A 157 16.04 2.93 14.88
CA ILE A 157 14.82 2.22 15.30
C ILE A 157 14.97 0.74 15.00
N SER A 158 14.71 -0.08 16.01
CA SER A 158 14.76 -1.54 15.90
C SER A 158 13.39 -2.13 16.17
N ALA A 159 12.83 -2.81 15.18
CA ALA A 159 11.64 -3.63 15.35
C ALA A 159 12.04 -5.01 15.89
N ARG A 160 11.20 -5.58 16.76
CA ARG A 160 11.40 -6.92 17.29
C ARG A 160 10.49 -7.89 16.56
N ARG A 161 11.03 -8.98 16.04
CA ARG A 161 10.20 -10.03 15.43
C ARG A 161 9.31 -10.68 16.50
N LYS A 162 8.00 -10.76 16.24
CA LYS A 162 7.05 -11.48 17.09
C LYS A 162 7.39 -12.97 17.03
N GLN A 163 7.39 -13.63 18.19
CA GLN A 163 7.32 -15.10 18.22
C GLN A 163 5.89 -15.48 17.85
N GLU A 164 5.72 -16.46 16.95
CA GLU A 164 4.41 -16.85 16.40
C GLU A 164 3.33 -16.88 17.50
N ASP A 165 2.45 -15.90 17.45
CA ASP A 165 1.13 -16.00 18.07
C ASP A 165 0.17 -16.17 16.89
N PRO A 166 -0.46 -17.34 16.71
CA PRO A 166 -1.52 -17.54 15.73
C PRO A 166 -2.77 -16.80 16.22
N GLY A 167 -2.65 -15.48 16.36
CA GLY A 167 -3.75 -14.59 16.67
C GLY A 167 -4.77 -14.74 15.55
N VAL A 168 -5.97 -15.19 15.93
CA VAL A 168 -7.12 -15.34 15.05
C VAL A 168 -7.42 -13.99 14.41
N SER A 169 -6.95 -13.78 13.17
CA SER A 169 -7.45 -12.68 12.37
C SER A 169 -8.82 -13.13 11.82
N GLY A 170 -9.84 -12.92 12.65
CA GLY A 170 -11.26 -13.08 12.28
C GLY A 170 -11.75 -11.99 11.34
N ASP A 171 -10.86 -11.42 10.54
CA ASP A 171 -11.17 -10.42 9.54
C ASP A 171 -11.34 -11.13 8.19
N ALA A 172 -12.51 -10.96 7.56
CA ALA A 172 -12.76 -11.45 6.21
C ALA A 172 -11.75 -10.92 5.19
N LEU A 173 -11.11 -9.77 5.49
CA LEU A 173 -10.11 -9.14 4.63
C LEU A 173 -8.68 -9.61 4.92
N ALA A 174 -8.43 -10.42 5.96
CA ALA A 174 -7.12 -11.03 6.17
C ALA A 174 -6.72 -11.83 4.92
N LEU A 175 -5.47 -11.69 4.46
CA LEU A 175 -5.06 -12.17 3.13
C LEU A 175 -5.39 -13.65 2.88
N ALA A 176 -5.16 -14.52 3.87
CA ALA A 176 -5.50 -15.94 3.76
C ALA A 176 -7.02 -16.17 3.69
N ASN A 177 -7.82 -15.51 4.53
CA ASN A 177 -9.28 -15.63 4.52
C ASN A 177 -9.86 -15.11 3.20
N TYR A 178 -9.39 -13.94 2.76
CA TYR A 178 -9.81 -13.33 1.50
C TYR A 178 -9.53 -14.24 0.30
N GLU A 179 -8.34 -14.84 0.22
CA GLU A 179 -8.01 -15.75 -0.88
C GLU A 179 -8.79 -17.07 -0.84
N LEU A 180 -9.07 -17.60 0.36
CA LEU A 180 -9.83 -18.84 0.53
C LEU A 180 -11.33 -18.66 0.29
N GLN A 181 -11.88 -17.47 0.59
CA GLN A 181 -13.32 -17.22 0.58
C GLN A 181 -13.79 -16.39 -0.62
N ARG A 182 -12.88 -15.77 -1.39
CA ARG A 182 -13.28 -14.99 -2.57
C ARG A 182 -13.95 -15.90 -3.62
N PRO A 183 -15.08 -15.47 -4.20
CA PRO A 183 -15.75 -16.22 -5.27
C PRO A 183 -14.86 -16.32 -6.50
N ALA A 184 -15.07 -17.35 -7.31
CA ALA A 184 -14.40 -17.49 -8.60
C ALA A 184 -14.90 -16.44 -9.61
N PRO A 185 -14.10 -16.05 -10.63
CA PRO A 185 -14.46 -15.01 -11.60
C PRO A 185 -15.75 -15.25 -12.39
N ASP A 186 -16.16 -16.50 -12.55
CA ASP A 186 -17.41 -16.92 -13.18
C ASP A 186 -18.63 -16.76 -12.25
N ALA A 187 -18.42 -16.76 -10.93
CA ALA A 187 -19.44 -16.54 -9.92
C ALA A 187 -19.58 -15.06 -9.47
N ALA A 188 -18.58 -14.22 -9.75
CA ALA A 188 -18.59 -12.80 -9.42
C ALA A 188 -17.87 -11.95 -10.47
N CYS A 189 -18.56 -10.92 -10.98
CA CYS A 189 -18.03 -10.06 -12.04
C CYS A 189 -16.77 -9.29 -11.61
N ARG A 190 -15.70 -9.43 -12.38
CA ARG A 190 -14.39 -8.77 -12.18
C ARG A 190 -14.27 -7.39 -12.82
N ILE A 191 -15.26 -7.03 -13.64
CA ILE A 191 -15.27 -5.79 -14.41
C ILE A 191 -16.20 -4.77 -13.76
N GLY A 192 -17.23 -5.24 -13.04
CA GLY A 192 -18.26 -4.45 -12.36
C GLY A 192 -19.65 -4.70 -12.92
N ASP A 193 -20.66 -4.04 -12.34
CA ASP A 193 -22.06 -4.29 -12.73
C ASP A 193 -22.37 -3.68 -14.11
N ALA A 194 -22.81 -4.53 -15.04
CA ALA A 194 -23.06 -4.18 -16.44
C ALA A 194 -24.11 -3.06 -16.62
N ARG A 195 -25.03 -2.87 -15.66
CA ARG A 195 -26.02 -1.78 -15.69
C ARG A 195 -25.37 -0.41 -15.54
N PHE A 196 -24.26 -0.34 -14.81
CA PHE A 196 -23.55 0.90 -14.53
C PHE A 196 -22.45 1.19 -15.54
N LEU A 197 -21.78 0.16 -16.03
CA LEU A 197 -20.61 0.31 -16.91
C LEU A 197 -20.97 0.45 -18.40
N ASN A 198 -22.27 0.44 -18.74
CA ASN A 198 -22.76 0.56 -20.11
C ASN A 198 -22.08 -0.44 -21.08
N LEU A 199 -21.68 -1.61 -20.55
CA LEU A 199 -21.07 -2.74 -21.26
C LEU A 199 -22.15 -3.49 -22.04
N ARG A 200 -22.85 -2.78 -22.93
CA ARG A 200 -23.66 -3.41 -23.96
C ARG A 200 -22.71 -3.73 -25.13
N GLU A 201 -22.56 -5.02 -25.41
CA GLU A 201 -22.03 -5.62 -26.67
C GLU A 201 -20.64 -6.28 -26.68
N ALA A 202 -19.74 -6.04 -25.72
CA ALA A 202 -18.48 -6.79 -25.72
C ALA A 202 -18.58 -8.02 -24.83
N GLY A 203 -19.25 -9.12 -25.25
CA GLY A 203 -19.11 -10.53 -24.79
C GLY A 203 -18.76 -10.95 -23.34
N HIS A 204 -18.64 -10.03 -22.39
CA HIS A 204 -18.14 -10.20 -21.02
C HIS A 204 -19.33 -10.19 -20.07
N SER A 205 -20.33 -11.00 -20.38
CA SER A 205 -21.42 -11.26 -19.47
C SER A 205 -20.89 -12.18 -18.37
N CYS A 206 -20.44 -11.62 -17.26
CA CYS A 206 -20.45 -12.37 -16.01
C CYS A 206 -21.92 -12.68 -15.68
N ALA A 207 -22.20 -13.95 -15.39
CA ALA A 207 -23.56 -14.48 -15.26
C ALA A 207 -24.35 -13.88 -14.09
#